data_AF-A0A9X5X664-F1
#
_entry.id   AF-A0A9X5X664-F1
#
_cell.length_a   1.000
_cell.length_b   1.000
_cell.length_c   1.000
_cell.angle_alpha   90.00
_cell.angle_beta   90.00
_cell.angle_gamma   90.00
#
_symmetry.space_group_name_H-M   'P 1'
#
loop_
_entity.id
_entity.type
_entity.pdbx_description
1 polymer ?
#
loop_
_entity_poly.entity_id
_entity_poly.type
_entity_poly.pdbx_seq_one_letter_code
_entity_poly.pdbx_strand_id
1 'polypeptide(L)'
;SLLAAVRDEHGVELPEIDLGGGLGIAYTSDDDPREPHEIAKALGEIVTRECEAAKLRTPRISVEPGRAIVGPTAFTLYEVGTIKPLDGLRTYVSVDGGMSDNIRTALYDAEYSVALVSRTSDADPMLVRVVGKHCESGDIVVKDAFLPSDLAPGDL
;
A
#
# COMPACT_ATOMS: atom_id res chain seq x y z
N SER A 1 2.93 30.83 12.32
CA SER A 1 2.18 29.88 11.48
C SER A 1 1.17 30.66 10.64
N LEU A 2 0.66 30.08 9.54
CA LEU A 2 -0.38 30.71 8.72
C LEU A 2 -1.63 31.05 9.55
N LEU A 3 -2.04 30.16 10.46
CA LEU A 3 -3.17 30.39 11.37
C LEU A 3 -2.99 31.62 12.28
N ALA A 4 -1.77 31.86 12.76
CA ALA A 4 -1.47 33.06 13.55
C ALA A 4 -1.54 34.33 12.70
N ALA A 5 -1.04 34.29 11.46
CA ALA A 5 -1.14 35.43 10.55
C ALA A 5 -2.60 35.78 10.24
N VAL A 6 -3.46 34.78 10.02
CA VAL A 6 -4.92 34.99 9.83
C VAL A 6 -5.57 35.63 11.05
N ARG A 7 -5.21 35.19 12.27
CA ARG A 7 -5.69 35.82 13.51
C ARG A 7 -5.22 37.27 13.61
N ASP A 8 -3.94 37.53 13.37
CA ASP A 8 -3.35 38.85 13.58
C ASP A 8 -3.82 39.87 12.53
N GLU A 9 -4.07 39.42 11.29
CA GLU A 9 -4.53 40.27 10.19
C GLU A 9 -6.06 40.47 10.18
N HIS A 10 -6.83 39.42 10.52
CA HIS A 10 -8.28 39.42 10.36
C HIS A 10 -9.07 39.31 11.67
N GLY A 11 -8.41 39.11 12.81
CA GLY A 11 -9.06 38.96 14.12
C GLY A 11 -9.85 37.66 14.28
N VAL A 12 -9.62 36.66 13.41
CA VAL A 12 -10.35 35.40 13.39
C VAL A 12 -9.39 34.23 13.56
N GLU A 13 -9.72 33.31 14.47
CA GLU A 13 -9.06 32.02 14.56
C GLU A 13 -9.91 30.97 13.86
N LEU A 14 -9.31 30.27 12.88
CA LEU A 14 -9.99 29.22 12.14
C LEU A 14 -10.25 28.02 13.07
N PRO A 15 -11.48 27.45 13.05
CA PRO A 15 -11.87 26.41 14.01
C PRO A 15 -11.36 25.01 13.65
N GLU A 16 -10.78 24.83 12.47
CA GLU A 16 -10.42 23.53 11.92
C GLU A 16 -9.13 23.59 11.11
N ILE A 17 -8.39 22.49 11.16
CA ILE A 17 -7.25 22.21 10.27
C ILE A 17 -7.42 20.80 9.69
N ASP A 18 -7.28 20.70 8.38
CA ASP A 18 -7.19 19.44 7.68
C ASP A 18 -5.73 19.10 7.41
N LEU A 19 -5.28 17.93 7.86
CA LEU A 19 -3.92 17.44 7.68
C LEU A 19 -3.80 16.46 6.51
N GLY A 20 -4.88 16.24 5.77
CA GLY A 20 -4.95 15.36 4.61
C GLY A 20 -4.87 13.88 4.97
N GLY A 21 -4.55 13.07 3.96
CA GLY A 21 -4.40 11.62 4.08
C GLY A 21 -2.95 11.16 4.19
N GLY A 22 -2.63 10.06 3.51
CA GLY A 22 -1.26 9.52 3.46
C GLY A 22 -0.90 8.53 4.56
N LEU A 23 -1.86 8.15 5.39
CA LEU A 23 -1.73 7.04 6.35
C LEU A 23 -1.32 5.76 5.62
N GLY A 24 -0.19 5.18 6.03
CA GLY A 24 0.43 4.01 5.42
C GLY A 24 -0.34 2.71 5.72
N ILE A 25 -0.08 1.69 4.92
CA ILE A 25 -0.55 0.31 5.15
C ILE A 25 0.60 -0.65 4.84
N ALA A 26 0.51 -1.86 5.36
CA ALA A 26 1.42 -2.94 4.99
C ALA A 26 1.01 -3.54 3.64
N TYR A 27 1.96 -3.61 2.71
CA TYR A 27 1.84 -4.30 1.42
C TYR A 27 2.65 -5.60 1.41
N THR A 28 3.74 -5.61 2.17
CA THR A 28 4.63 -6.74 2.41
C THR A 28 4.65 -7.10 3.90
N SER A 29 5.21 -8.25 4.24
CA SER A 29 5.43 -8.64 5.65
C SER A 29 6.45 -7.76 6.36
N ASP A 30 7.26 -7.01 5.61
CA ASP A 30 8.33 -6.17 6.13
C ASP A 30 7.84 -4.74 6.47
N ASP A 31 6.61 -4.41 6.08
CA ASP A 31 5.99 -3.13 6.38
C ASP A 31 5.39 -3.10 7.80
N ASP A 32 5.77 -2.09 8.58
CA ASP A 32 5.28 -1.88 9.95
C ASP A 32 4.64 -0.48 10.10
N PRO A 33 3.42 -0.27 9.55
CA PRO A 33 2.73 1.00 9.68
C PRO A 33 2.26 1.21 11.12
N ARG A 34 2.41 2.43 11.64
CA ARG A 34 1.88 2.78 12.96
C ARG A 34 0.37 2.63 12.99
N GLU A 35 -0.13 2.23 14.16
CA GLU A 35 -1.56 2.09 14.36
C GLU A 35 -2.27 3.45 14.28
N PRO A 36 -3.51 3.51 13.73
CA PRO A 36 -4.22 4.79 13.56
C PRO A 36 -4.33 5.62 14.85
N HIS A 37 -4.49 4.96 15.99
CA HIS A 37 -4.60 5.63 17.29
C HIS A 37 -3.28 6.29 17.74
N GLU A 38 -2.13 5.70 17.38
CA GLU A 38 -0.81 6.26 17.69
C GLU A 38 -0.53 7.50 16.84
N ILE A 39 -0.90 7.44 15.56
CA ILE A 39 -0.79 8.58 14.64
C ILE A 39 -1.69 9.72 15.10
N ALA A 40 -2.95 9.42 15.43
CA ALA A 40 -3.89 10.42 15.94
C ALA A 40 -3.39 11.10 17.22
N LYS A 41 -2.84 10.31 18.16
CA LYS A 41 -2.25 10.85 19.39
C LYS A 41 -1.05 11.76 19.10
N ALA A 42 -0.12 11.31 18.27
CA ALA A 42 1.08 12.08 17.93
C ALA A 42 0.73 13.39 17.20
N LEU A 43 -0.21 13.36 16.25
CA LEU A 43 -0.70 14.56 15.55
C LEU A 43 -1.38 15.53 16.53
N GLY A 44 -2.22 15.01 17.44
CA GLY A 44 -2.85 15.82 18.47
C GLY A 44 -1.83 16.53 19.36
N GLU A 45 -0.83 15.82 19.86
CA GLU A 45 0.25 16.38 20.68
C GLU A 45 1.06 17.46 19.94
N ILE A 46 1.35 17.24 18.65
CA ILE A 46 2.03 18.24 17.81
C ILE A 46 1.17 19.49 17.67
N VAL A 47 -0.08 19.35 17.22
CA VAL A 47 -0.97 20.49 16.98
C VAL A 47 -1.21 21.29 18.27
N THR A 48 -1.45 20.61 19.39
CA THR A 48 -1.61 21.28 20.69
C THR A 48 -0.37 22.11 21.05
N ARG A 49 0.83 21.52 20.96
CA ARG A 49 2.08 22.22 21.28
C ARG A 49 2.32 23.43 20.37
N GLU A 50 2.11 23.28 19.06
CA GLU A 50 2.30 24.39 18.11
C GLU A 50 1.27 25.51 18.32
N CYS A 51 0.02 25.17 18.65
CA CYS A 51 -1.01 26.15 19.00
C CYS A 51 -0.70 26.90 20.30
N GLU A 52 -0.24 26.20 21.33
CA GLU A 52 0.19 26.82 22.60
C GLU A 52 1.32 27.83 22.38
N ALA A 53 2.36 27.44 21.64
CA ALA A 53 3.48 28.31 21.30
C ALA A 53 3.05 29.56 20.51
N ALA A 54 2.04 29.41 19.64
CA ALA A 54 1.48 30.50 18.84
C ALA A 54 0.36 31.30 19.54
N LYS A 55 -0.02 30.93 20.78
CA LYS A 55 -1.16 31.47 21.53
C LYS A 55 -2.47 31.41 20.74
N LEU A 56 -2.71 30.30 20.06
CA LEU A 56 -3.93 30.01 19.31
C LEU A 56 -4.80 29.03 20.09
N ARG A 57 -6.12 29.10 19.93
CA ARG A 57 -6.98 27.96 20.32
C ARG A 57 -6.63 26.75 19.47
N THR A 58 -6.64 25.57 20.07
CA THR A 58 -6.46 24.30 19.36
C THR A 58 -7.65 24.07 18.43
N PRO A 59 -7.46 23.99 17.10
CA PRO A 59 -8.54 23.73 16.17
C PRO A 59 -8.96 22.25 16.23
N ARG A 60 -10.15 21.95 15.69
CA ARG A 60 -10.52 20.58 15.34
C ARG A 60 -9.54 20.06 14.27
N ILE A 61 -9.02 18.86 14.47
CA ILE A 61 -8.15 18.20 13.49
C ILE A 61 -9.01 17.25 12.65
N SER A 62 -8.89 17.37 11.33
CA SER A 62 -9.47 16.45 10.35
C SER A 62 -8.37 15.76 9.55
N VAL A 63 -8.67 14.55 9.07
CA VAL A 63 -7.77 13.71 8.26
C VAL A 63 -8.57 13.04 7.14
N GLU A 64 -7.90 12.70 6.05
CA GLU A 64 -8.52 12.15 4.83
C GLU A 64 -7.95 10.75 4.47
N PRO A 65 -8.16 9.71 5.32
CA PRO A 65 -7.67 8.37 5.04
C PRO A 65 -8.40 7.74 3.85
N GLY A 66 -7.70 7.54 2.74
CA GLY A 66 -8.16 6.67 1.66
C GLY A 66 -7.62 5.25 1.83
N ARG A 67 -6.36 5.06 1.44
CA ARG A 67 -5.66 3.77 1.39
C ARG A 67 -5.69 3.01 2.73
N ALA A 68 -5.56 3.70 3.86
CA ALA A 68 -5.60 3.08 5.18
C ALA A 68 -6.94 2.44 5.54
N ILE A 69 -8.05 2.90 4.93
CA ILE A 69 -9.37 2.31 5.14
C ILE A 69 -9.60 1.17 4.16
N VAL A 70 -9.44 1.42 2.85
CA VAL A 70 -9.88 0.47 1.83
C VAL A 70 -8.83 -0.58 1.47
N GLY A 71 -7.54 -0.24 1.56
CA GLY A 71 -6.45 -1.06 1.02
C GLY A 71 -6.39 -2.47 1.61
N PRO A 72 -6.34 -2.65 2.95
CA PRO A 72 -6.23 -3.97 3.58
C PRO A 72 -7.49 -4.84 3.49
N THR A 73 -8.61 -4.29 3.03
CA THR A 73 -9.91 -4.97 3.03
C THR A 73 -10.17 -5.80 1.76
N ALA A 74 -9.28 -5.69 0.77
CA ALA A 74 -9.44 -6.34 -0.52
C ALA A 74 -8.12 -7.01 -0.95
N PHE A 75 -8.27 -8.05 -1.75
CA PHE A 75 -7.19 -8.69 -2.49
C PHE A 75 -7.67 -8.93 -3.92
N THR A 76 -6.73 -9.12 -4.84
CA THR A 76 -7.04 -9.54 -6.21
C THR A 76 -6.76 -11.02 -6.32
N LEU A 77 -7.76 -11.79 -6.75
CA LEU A 77 -7.60 -13.21 -7.05
C LEU A 77 -7.28 -13.36 -8.53
N TYR A 78 -6.33 -14.23 -8.84
CA TYR A 78 -5.93 -14.54 -10.20
C TYR A 78 -5.95 -16.06 -10.41
N GLU A 79 -6.04 -16.49 -11.66
CA GLU A 79 -5.78 -17.88 -12.04
C GLU A 79 -4.40 -17.99 -12.70
N VAL A 80 -3.59 -18.95 -12.25
CA VAL A 80 -2.28 -19.24 -12.82
C VAL A 80 -2.45 -19.82 -14.22
N GLY A 81 -1.82 -19.18 -15.20
CA GLY A 81 -1.82 -19.62 -16.60
C GLY A 81 -0.54 -20.37 -16.97
N THR A 82 0.51 -19.64 -17.35
CA THR A 82 1.77 -20.24 -17.83
C THR A 82 2.87 -20.12 -16.80
N ILE A 83 3.61 -21.20 -16.57
CA ILE A 83 4.78 -21.22 -15.71
C ILE A 83 6.02 -21.48 -16.57
N LYS A 84 6.98 -20.55 -16.53
CA LYS A 84 8.21 -20.62 -17.32
C LYS A 84 9.43 -20.49 -16.39
N PRO A 85 10.10 -21.60 -16.05
CA PRO A 85 11.36 -21.53 -15.32
C PRO A 85 12.46 -20.91 -16.21
N LEU A 86 13.28 -20.03 -15.62
CA LEU A 86 14.53 -19.58 -16.20
C LEU A 86 15.67 -20.00 -15.26
N ASP A 87 16.39 -21.05 -15.65
CA ASP A 87 17.42 -21.67 -14.84
C ASP A 87 18.45 -20.67 -14.33
N GLY A 88 18.72 -20.70 -13.02
CA GLY A 88 19.67 -19.82 -12.35
C GLY A 88 19.21 -18.37 -12.18
N LEU A 89 17.98 -18.02 -12.58
CA LEU A 89 17.44 -16.66 -12.46
C LEU A 89 16.17 -16.62 -11.60
N ARG A 90 15.03 -17.03 -12.15
CA ARG A 90 13.70 -17.00 -11.50
C ARG A 90 12.66 -17.70 -12.38
N THR A 91 11.56 -18.12 -11.77
CA THR A 91 10.40 -18.63 -12.50
C THR A 91 9.43 -17.49 -12.83
N TYR A 92 8.96 -17.42 -14.07
CA TYR A 92 7.90 -16.49 -14.47
C TYR A 92 6.56 -17.20 -14.39
N VAL A 93 5.61 -16.59 -13.67
CA VAL A 93 4.25 -17.08 -13.48
C VAL A 93 3.30 -16.08 -14.12
N SER A 94 2.68 -16.45 -15.23
CA SER A 94 1.68 -15.63 -15.91
C SER A 94 0.31 -15.87 -15.28
N VAL A 95 -0.42 -14.78 -15.03
CA VAL A 95 -1.80 -14.80 -14.54
C VAL A 95 -2.77 -14.21 -15.56
N ASP A 96 -4.07 -14.44 -15.34
CA ASP A 96 -5.15 -14.01 -16.21
C ASP A 96 -5.51 -12.50 -16.12
N GLY A 97 -4.81 -11.73 -15.28
CA GLY A 97 -4.88 -10.28 -15.19
C GLY A 97 -3.60 -9.57 -15.63
N GLY A 98 -3.24 -8.49 -14.92
CA GLY A 98 -2.01 -7.74 -15.13
C GLY A 98 -2.13 -6.25 -14.82
N MET A 99 -1.35 -5.44 -15.51
CA MET A 99 -1.33 -3.99 -15.38
C MET A 99 -2.68 -3.31 -15.71
N SER A 100 -3.59 -4.01 -16.40
CA SER A 100 -4.95 -3.51 -16.67
C SER A 100 -5.80 -3.36 -15.41
N ASP A 101 -5.59 -4.25 -14.44
CA ASP A 101 -6.35 -4.29 -13.18
C ASP A 101 -5.50 -3.86 -11.99
N ASN A 102 -4.18 -4.05 -12.04
CA ASN A 102 -3.24 -3.52 -11.06
C ASN A 102 -2.01 -2.88 -11.72
N ILE A 103 -2.16 -1.61 -12.12
CA ILE A 103 -1.10 -0.86 -12.78
C ILE A 103 0.02 -0.37 -11.84
N ARG A 104 -0.15 -0.53 -10.51
CA ARG A 104 0.70 0.18 -9.52
C ARG A 104 2.15 -0.26 -9.55
N THR A 105 2.43 -1.51 -9.84
CA THR A 105 3.80 -2.02 -9.99
C THR A 105 4.48 -1.42 -11.23
N ALA A 106 3.74 -1.25 -12.33
CA ALA A 106 4.28 -0.64 -13.55
C ALA A 106 4.48 0.89 -13.40
N LEU A 107 3.59 1.60 -12.70
CA LEU A 107 3.64 3.07 -12.58
C LEU A 107 4.47 3.59 -11.41
N TYR A 108 4.48 2.89 -10.28
CA TYR A 108 5.02 3.41 -9.01
C TYR A 108 6.08 2.51 -8.39
N ASP A 109 6.47 1.45 -9.10
CA ASP A 109 6.89 0.18 -8.52
C ASP A 109 6.54 -0.10 -7.07
N ALA A 110 5.23 -0.13 -6.84
CA ALA A 110 4.65 -0.74 -5.66
C ALA A 110 5.06 -2.22 -5.56
N GLU A 111 5.43 -2.64 -4.36
CA GLU A 111 5.62 -4.04 -4.01
C GLU A 111 4.33 -4.62 -3.43
N TYR A 112 4.16 -5.93 -3.58
CA TYR A 112 2.96 -6.66 -3.17
C TYR A 112 3.33 -8.05 -2.66
N SER A 113 2.64 -8.51 -1.63
CA SER A 113 2.61 -9.92 -1.25
C SER A 113 1.72 -10.73 -2.19
N VAL A 114 2.10 -11.98 -2.43
CA VAL A 114 1.29 -12.97 -3.17
C VAL A 114 1.39 -14.33 -2.47
N ALA A 115 0.31 -15.09 -2.49
CA ALA A 115 0.24 -16.42 -1.90
C ALA A 115 -0.66 -17.32 -2.73
N LEU A 116 -0.36 -18.63 -2.72
CA LEU A 116 -1.26 -19.68 -3.21
C LEU A 116 -2.43 -19.83 -2.22
N VAL A 117 -3.67 -19.75 -2.71
CA VAL A 117 -4.89 -19.81 -1.90
C VAL A 117 -5.83 -20.94 -2.29
N SER A 118 -5.68 -21.54 -3.48
CA SER A 118 -6.52 -22.67 -3.92
C SER A 118 -6.28 -23.97 -3.14
N ARG A 119 -5.09 -24.16 -2.58
CA ARG A 119 -4.67 -25.38 -1.87
C ARG A 119 -3.46 -25.12 -0.98
N THR A 120 -3.15 -26.09 -0.12
CA THR A 120 -1.89 -26.14 0.63
C THR A 120 -0.82 -26.85 -0.20
N SER A 121 0.44 -26.45 -0.04
CA SER A 121 1.59 -27.13 -0.60
C SER A 121 2.71 -27.22 0.45
N ASP A 122 3.38 -28.37 0.47
CA ASP A 122 4.58 -28.61 1.28
C ASP A 122 5.86 -28.55 0.41
N ALA A 123 5.75 -28.15 -0.86
CA ALA A 123 6.89 -28.05 -1.77
C ALA A 123 7.82 -26.90 -1.38
N ASP A 124 9.12 -27.08 -1.66
CA ASP A 124 10.11 -26.04 -1.39
C ASP A 124 9.75 -24.73 -2.11
N PRO A 125 10.00 -23.56 -1.48
CA PRO A 125 9.74 -22.27 -2.10
C PRO A 125 10.68 -22.03 -3.29
N MET A 126 10.14 -21.49 -4.38
CA MET A 126 10.89 -21.01 -5.53
C MET A 126 10.73 -19.50 -5.71
N LEU A 127 11.80 -18.83 -6.16
CA LEU A 127 11.76 -17.41 -6.51
C LEU A 127 10.94 -17.22 -7.79
N VAL A 128 9.89 -16.41 -7.71
CA VAL A 128 8.99 -16.13 -8.82
C VAL A 128 8.91 -14.64 -9.16
N ARG A 129 8.52 -14.36 -10.40
CA ARG A 129 7.95 -13.09 -10.85
C ARG A 129 6.55 -13.34 -11.40
N VAL A 130 5.56 -12.64 -10.86
CA VAL A 130 4.17 -12.73 -11.32
C VAL A 130 3.95 -11.67 -12.39
N VAL A 131 3.57 -12.12 -13.59
CA VAL A 131 3.36 -11.26 -14.77
C VAL A 131 1.93 -11.41 -15.28
N GLY A 132 1.40 -10.35 -15.88
CA GLY A 132 0.09 -10.43 -16.53
C GLY A 132 0.16 -11.09 -17.92
N LYS A 133 -0.95 -10.96 -18.67
CA LYS A 133 -1.11 -11.51 -20.02
C LYS A 133 -0.88 -10.51 -21.15
N HIS A 134 -0.58 -9.25 -20.86
CA HIS A 134 -0.35 -8.24 -21.88
C HIS A 134 1.01 -8.45 -22.55
N CYS A 135 1.07 -8.17 -23.85
CA CYS A 135 2.30 -8.25 -24.65
C CYS A 135 3.25 -7.07 -24.39
N GLU A 136 3.46 -6.72 -23.12
CA GLU A 136 4.34 -5.63 -22.70
C GLU A 136 5.29 -6.15 -21.60
N SER A 137 6.57 -5.83 -21.72
CA SER A 137 7.61 -6.27 -20.80
C SER A 137 7.44 -5.75 -19.37
N GLY A 138 6.75 -4.61 -19.23
CA GLY A 138 6.38 -3.99 -17.97
C GLY A 138 5.11 -4.55 -17.31
N ASP A 139 4.44 -5.55 -17.91
CA ASP A 139 3.25 -6.18 -17.33
C ASP A 139 3.61 -7.13 -16.16
N ILE A 140 4.15 -6.53 -15.10
CA ILE A 140 4.58 -7.20 -13.87
C ILE A 140 3.60 -6.82 -12.78
N VAL A 141 2.98 -7.81 -12.14
CA VAL A 141 2.11 -7.61 -10.96
C VAL A 141 2.95 -7.67 -9.69
N VAL A 142 3.81 -8.69 -9.56
CA VAL A 142 4.74 -8.86 -8.42
C VAL A 142 6.13 -9.14 -8.94
N LYS A 143 7.10 -8.29 -8.56
CA LYS A 143 8.47 -8.35 -9.07
C LYS A 143 9.24 -9.58 -8.60
N ASP A 144 9.17 -9.84 -7.30
CA ASP A 144 9.93 -10.87 -6.59
C ASP A 144 9.07 -11.39 -5.43
N ALA A 145 8.81 -12.70 -5.42
CA ALA A 145 8.13 -13.38 -4.33
C ALA A 145 8.57 -14.84 -4.26
N PHE A 146 8.24 -15.53 -3.18
CA PHE A 146 8.43 -16.97 -3.06
C PHE A 146 7.07 -17.67 -3.10
N LEU A 147 6.91 -18.61 -4.03
CA LEU A 147 5.74 -19.49 -4.11
C LEU A 147 6.21 -20.95 -4.11
N PRO A 148 5.34 -21.92 -3.76
CA PRO A 148 5.70 -23.33 -3.80
C PRO A 148 6.18 -23.78 -5.18
N SER A 149 7.22 -24.60 -5.24
CA SER A 149 7.81 -25.09 -6.50
C SER A 149 6.92 -26.04 -7.31
N ASP A 150 5.84 -26.53 -6.71
CA ASP A 150 4.81 -27.35 -7.35
C ASP A 150 3.61 -26.52 -7.85
N LEU A 151 3.72 -25.19 -7.94
CA LEU A 151 2.70 -24.33 -8.53
C LEU A 151 2.35 -24.82 -9.95
N ALA A 152 1.06 -24.81 -10.30
CA ALA A 152 0.58 -25.34 -11.56
C ALA A 152 -0.47 -24.42 -12.22
N PRO A 153 -0.64 -24.49 -13.56
CA PRO A 153 -1.78 -23.87 -14.22
C PRO A 153 -3.12 -24.28 -13.58
N GLY A 154 -4.00 -23.31 -13.35
CA GLY A 154 -5.28 -23.48 -12.65
C GLY A 154 -5.23 -23.28 -11.13
N ASP A 155 -4.04 -23.11 -10.53
CA ASP A 155 -3.93 -22.65 -9.15
C ASP A 155 -4.43 -21.19 -9.01
N LEU A 156 -4.87 -20.82 -7.79
CA LEU A 156 -5.36 -19.48 -7.45
C LEU A 156 -4.50 -18.84 -6.37
#